data_AF-A0A416L7U9-F1
#
_entry.id   AF-A0A416L7U9-F1
#
_cell.length_a   1.000
_cell.length_b   1.000
_cell.length_c   1.000
_cell.angle_alpha   90.00
_cell.angle_beta   90.00
_cell.angle_gamma   90.00
#
_symmetry.space_group_name_H-M   'P 1'
#
loop_
_entity.id
_entity.type
_entity.pdbx_description
1 polymer ?
#
loop_
_entity_poly.entity_id
_entity_poly.type
_entity_poly.pdbx_seq_one_letter_code
_entity_poly.pdbx_strand_id
1 'polypeptide(L)'
;MSKVNEKINEGIRVSELDALRRKVKLGDKIRIRTVKASSKNIGGSYDGVLRTGIVVAKYPRLAVLEFSGGTRETVTWLDLLLEKKNSKRGAKA
;
A
#
# COMPACT_ATOMS: atom_id res chain seq x y z
N MET A 1 -5.41 36.14 -1.87
CA MET A 1 -5.10 35.02 -0.95
C MET A 1 -5.55 33.72 -1.59
N SER A 2 -4.60 32.82 -1.83
CA SER A 2 -4.64 31.73 -2.81
C SER A 2 -5.53 30.54 -2.41
N LYS A 3 -6.28 30.01 -3.38
CA LYS A 3 -7.10 28.78 -3.36
C LYS A 3 -6.28 27.49 -3.17
N VAL A 4 -5.50 27.37 -2.09
CA VAL A 4 -4.53 26.26 -1.92
C VAL A 4 -4.97 25.21 -0.90
N ASN A 5 -5.96 25.45 -0.05
CA ASN A 5 -6.23 24.55 1.09
C ASN A 5 -7.45 23.62 1.00
N GLU A 6 -8.16 23.51 -0.13
CA GLU A 6 -9.38 22.69 -0.20
C GLU A 6 -9.18 21.18 -0.46
N LYS A 7 -7.96 20.68 -0.68
CA LYS A 7 -7.73 19.28 -1.09
C LYS A 7 -7.21 18.32 -0.02
N ILE A 8 -7.21 18.72 1.26
CA ILE A 8 -6.76 17.86 2.38
C ILE A 8 -7.91 16.98 2.93
N ASN A 9 -9.16 17.17 2.49
CA ASN A 9 -10.35 16.70 3.24
C ASN A 9 -11.18 15.56 2.63
N GLU A 10 -10.70 14.81 1.65
CA GLU A 10 -11.39 13.55 1.29
C GLU A 10 -10.82 12.40 2.11
N GLY A 11 -11.42 12.18 3.29
CA GLY A 11 -11.18 11.00 4.11
C GLY A 11 -11.37 9.69 3.31
N ILE A 12 -10.80 8.60 3.81
CA ILE A 12 -10.89 7.30 3.14
C ILE A 12 -12.31 6.77 3.24
N ARG A 13 -12.97 6.57 2.10
CA ARG A 13 -14.33 6.02 2.06
C ARG A 13 -14.28 4.50 2.12
N VAL A 14 -15.21 3.89 2.86
CA VAL A 14 -15.35 2.42 2.94
C VAL A 14 -15.56 1.81 1.54
N SER A 15 -16.30 2.50 0.67
CA SER A 15 -16.52 2.08 -0.71
C SER A 15 -15.22 1.97 -1.53
N GLU A 16 -14.19 2.78 -1.23
CA GLU A 16 -12.88 2.66 -1.87
C GLU A 16 -12.15 1.38 -1.45
N LEU A 17 -12.23 1.02 -0.16
CA LEU A 17 -11.69 -0.24 0.34
C LEU A 17 -12.42 -1.44 -0.28
N ASP A 18 -13.75 -1.40 -0.34
CA ASP A 18 -14.54 -2.47 -0.94
C ASP A 18 -14.25 -2.64 -2.43
N ALA A 19 -14.14 -1.53 -3.16
CA ALA A 19 -13.77 -1.55 -4.57
C ALA A 19 -12.36 -2.14 -4.77
N LEU A 20 -11.40 -1.79 -3.89
CA LEU A 20 -10.06 -2.36 -3.93
C LEU A 20 -10.09 -3.87 -3.67
N ARG A 21 -10.79 -4.32 -2.62
CA ARG A 21 -10.92 -5.73 -2.25
C ARG A 21 -11.54 -6.57 -3.36
N ARG A 22 -12.52 -6.04 -4.09
CA ARG A 22 -13.14 -6.72 -5.26
C ARG A 22 -12.20 -6.79 -6.47
N LYS A 23 -11.42 -5.72 -6.70
CA LYS A 23 -10.49 -5.64 -7.84
C LYS A 23 -9.29 -6.56 -7.70
N VAL A 24 -8.72 -6.66 -6.49
CA VAL A 24 -7.55 -7.51 -6.22
C VAL A 24 -7.95 -8.98 -6.29
N LYS A 25 -7.19 -9.78 -7.04
CA LYS A 25 -7.36 -11.24 -7.19
C LYS A 25 -6.16 -12.00 -6.64
N LEU A 26 -6.34 -13.29 -6.38
CA LEU A 26 -5.21 -14.18 -6.12
C LEU A 26 -4.32 -14.24 -7.37
N GLY A 27 -3.01 -14.24 -7.19
CA GLY A 27 -2.02 -14.17 -8.27
C GLY A 27 -1.68 -12.75 -8.73
N ASP A 28 -2.42 -11.72 -8.30
CA ASP A 28 -2.08 -10.34 -8.65
C ASP A 28 -0.71 -9.95 -8.10
N LYS A 29 0.07 -9.24 -8.91
CA LYS A 29 1.33 -8.62 -8.49
C LYS A 29 1.03 -7.24 -7.91
N ILE A 30 1.35 -7.05 -6.64
CA ILE A 30 1.13 -5.80 -5.91
C ILE A 30 2.48 -5.21 -5.51
N ARG A 31 2.71 -3.96 -5.89
CA ARG A 31 3.85 -3.17 -5.43
C ARG A 31 3.48 -2.44 -4.15
N ILE A 32 4.24 -2.65 -3.09
CA ILE A 32 4.02 -2.04 -1.78
C ILE A 32 5.33 -1.68 -1.10
N ARG A 33 5.31 -0.58 -0.35
CA ARG A 33 6.39 -0.20 0.56
C ARG A 33 6.24 -0.94 1.90
N THR A 34 7.20 -1.81 2.23
CA THR A 34 7.23 -2.56 3.50
C THR A 34 8.41 -2.14 4.36
N VAL A 35 8.18 -1.90 5.66
CA VAL A 35 9.22 -1.65 6.67
C VAL A 35 9.75 -2.94 7.28
N LYS A 36 9.10 -4.09 7.03
CA LYS A 36 9.53 -5.39 7.60
C LYS A 36 10.86 -5.87 7.01
N ALA A 37 11.21 -5.39 5.83
CA ALA A 37 12.47 -5.67 5.15
C ALA A 37 13.41 -4.44 5.08
N SER A 38 13.08 -3.34 5.76
CA SER A 38 13.96 -2.16 5.78
C SER A 38 15.08 -2.33 6.80
N SER A 39 16.30 -1.98 6.41
CA SER A 39 17.39 -1.72 7.35
C SER A 39 17.22 -0.36 8.00
N LYS A 40 17.73 -0.17 9.23
CA LYS A 40 17.83 1.16 9.84
C LYS A 40 18.68 2.06 8.95
N ASN A 41 18.17 3.25 8.64
CA ASN A 41 19.00 4.29 8.02
C ASN A 41 19.84 4.99 9.10
N ILE A 42 20.94 5.62 8.68
CA ILE A 42 21.77 6.49 9.53
C ILE A 42 20.90 7.68 9.96
N GLY A 43 20.33 7.61 11.16
CA GLY A 43 19.29 8.53 11.65
C GLY A 43 18.12 7.85 12.37
N GLY A 44 18.02 6.51 12.32
CA GLY A 44 17.06 5.75 13.12
C GLY A 44 15.65 5.65 12.54
N SER A 45 15.38 6.26 11.37
CA SER A 45 14.15 6.02 10.60
C SER A 45 14.25 4.73 9.78
N TYR A 46 13.11 4.04 9.66
CA TYR A 46 12.94 2.93 8.75
C TYR A 46 12.27 3.45 7.48
N ASP A 47 13.07 3.72 6.44
CA ASP A 47 12.49 4.00 5.13
C ASP A 47 12.02 2.67 4.55
N GLY A 48 10.70 2.46 4.49
CA GLY A 48 10.16 1.23 3.94
C GLY A 48 10.67 0.98 2.53
N VAL A 49 11.00 -0.27 2.23
CA VAL A 49 11.54 -0.71 0.94
C VAL A 49 10.38 -1.07 0.01
N LEU A 50 10.44 -0.57 -1.22
CA LEU A 50 9.43 -0.86 -2.23
C LEU A 50 9.66 -2.25 -2.82
N ARG A 51 8.72 -3.16 -2.60
CA ARG A 51 8.79 -4.55 -3.08
C ARG A 51 7.53 -4.91 -3.87
N THR A 52 7.64 -5.94 -4.70
CA THR A 52 6.51 -6.51 -5.44
C THR A 52 6.22 -7.89 -4.90
N GLY A 53 5.03 -8.10 -4.34
CA GLY A 53 4.57 -9.39 -3.85
C GLY A 53 3.40 -9.92 -4.67
N ILE A 54 3.19 -11.23 -4.64
CA ILE A 54 2.06 -11.91 -5.28
C ILE A 54 0.98 -12.16 -4.23
N VAL A 55 -0.27 -11.84 -4.52
CA VAL A 55 -1.40 -12.12 -3.62
C VAL A 55 -1.64 -13.63 -3.55
N VAL A 56 -1.35 -14.24 -2.40
CA VAL A 56 -1.51 -15.68 -2.18
C VAL A 56 -2.72 -16.04 -1.31
N ALA A 57 -3.23 -15.08 -0.53
CA ALA A 57 -4.49 -15.26 0.21
C ALA A 57 -5.22 -13.92 0.39
N LYS A 58 -6.55 -14.02 0.55
CA LYS A 58 -7.44 -12.89 0.81
C LYS A 58 -8.32 -13.16 2.02
N TYR A 59 -8.41 -12.17 2.89
CA TYR A 59 -9.27 -12.17 4.07
C TYR A 59 -10.14 -10.91 4.08
N PRO A 60 -11.19 -10.84 4.93
CA PRO A 60 -12.08 -9.67 4.95
C PRO A 60 -11.36 -8.33 5.14
N ARG A 61 -10.31 -8.28 5.95
CA ARG A 61 -9.60 -7.04 6.32
C ARG A 61 -8.17 -6.91 5.76
N LEU A 62 -7.60 -7.99 5.21
CA LEU A 62 -6.22 -8.03 4.76
C LEU A 62 -6.02 -9.00 3.58
N ALA A 63 -4.88 -8.88 2.92
CA ALA A 63 -4.35 -9.85 1.97
C ALA A 63 -3.00 -10.38 2.48
N VAL A 64 -2.60 -11.55 1.99
CA VAL A 64 -1.25 -12.09 2.19
C VAL A 64 -0.50 -11.98 0.88
N LEU A 65 0.65 -11.34 0.93
CA LEU A 65 1.59 -11.22 -0.18
C LEU A 65 2.76 -12.18 0.03
N GLU A 66 3.12 -12.93 -1.00
CA GLU A 66 4.36 -13.68 -1.06
C GLU A 66 5.38 -12.92 -1.90
N PHE A 67 6.56 -12.67 -1.35
CA PHE A 67 7.66 -12.00 -2.02
C PHE A 67 8.69 -13.01 -2.55
N SER A 68 9.58 -12.53 -3.42
CA SER A 68 10.73 -13.32 -3.85
C SER A 68 11.54 -13.80 -2.64
N GLY A 69 11.89 -15.09 -2.64
CA GLY A 69 12.52 -15.75 -1.49
C GLY A 69 11.53 -16.41 -0.51
N GLY A 70 10.22 -16.45 -0.82
CA GLY A 70 9.21 -17.19 -0.06
C GLY A 70 8.72 -16.49 1.21
N THR A 71 9.21 -15.27 1.49
CA THR A 71 8.71 -14.46 2.59
C THR A 71 7.25 -14.08 2.36
N ARG A 72 6.41 -14.31 3.38
CA ARG A 72 4.99 -13.93 3.35
C ARG A 72 4.72 -12.81 4.33
N GLU A 73 3.99 -11.80 3.89
CA GLU A 73 3.55 -10.70 4.75
C GLU A 73 2.05 -10.45 4.61
N THR A 74 1.42 -10.12 5.73
CA THR A 74 0.05 -9.62 5.77
C THR A 74 0.04 -8.12 5.50
N VAL A 75 -0.85 -7.67 4.63
CA VAL A 75 -1.09 -6.26 4.33
C VAL A 75 -2.57 -5.95 4.46
N THR A 76 -2.93 -4.85 5.12
CA THR A 76 -4.34 -4.45 5.20
C THR A 76 -4.80 -3.81 3.90
N TRP A 77 -6.11 -3.84 3.63
CA TRP A 77 -6.67 -3.12 2.48
C TRP A 77 -6.43 -1.60 2.57
N LEU A 78 -6.32 -1.07 3.80
CA LEU A 78 -6.02 0.33 4.05
C LEU A 78 -4.61 0.69 3.60
N ASP A 79 -3.61 -0.11 3.97
CA ASP A 79 -2.21 0.10 3.58
C ASP A 79 -2.05 0.11 2.05
N LEU A 80 -2.71 -0.84 1.38
CA LEU A 80 -2.72 -0.92 -0.09
C LEU A 80 -3.36 0.31 -0.73
N LEU A 81 -4.46 0.81 -0.16
CA LEU A 81 -5.15 1.98 -0.67
C LEU A 81 -4.30 3.25 -0.48
N LEU A 82 -3.68 3.41 0.69
CA LEU A 82 -2.78 4.51 1.01
C LEU A 82 -1.57 4.52 0.06
N GLU A 83 -0.93 3.37 -0.14
CA GLU A 83 0.21 3.25 -1.06
C GLU A 83 -0.18 3.62 -2.50
N LYS A 84 -1.36 3.17 -2.96
CA LYS A 84 -1.88 3.51 -4.29
C LYS A 84 -2.17 5.00 -4.43
N LYS A 85 -2.69 5.65 -3.39
CA LYS A 85 -2.93 7.11 -3.38
C LYS A 85 -1.60 7.88 -3.36
N ASN A 86 -0.61 7.43 -2.59
CA ASN A 86 0.73 8.02 -2.53
C ASN A 86 1.49 7.89 -3.86
N SER A 87 1.43 6.72 -4.50
CA SER A 87 2.02 6.49 -5.84
C SER A 87 1.46 7.43 -6.90
N LYS A 88 0.14 7.70 -6.87
CA LYS A 88 -0.50 8.64 -7.82
C LYS A 88 -0.10 10.10 -7.58
N ARG A 89 0.27 10.47 -6.36
CA ARG A 89 0.70 11.84 -6.03
C ARG A 89 2.13 12.10 -6.53
N GLY A 90 3.01 11.10 -6.47
CA GLY A 90 4.38 11.19 -7.00
C GLY A 90 4.46 11.23 -8.53
N ALA A 91 3.44 10.75 -9.25
CA ALA A 91 3.40 10.73 -10.72
C ALA A 91 2.95 12.06 -11.37
N LYS A 92 2.74 13.13 -10.58
CA LYS A 92 2.33 14.47 -11.04
C LYS A 92 3.42 15.54 -10.86
N ALA A 93 4.66 15.12 -10.59
CA ALA A 93 5.82 16.00 -10.55
C ALA A 93 6.58 15.93 -11.87
#